data_AF-A0A1G6FD52-F1
#
_entry.id   AF-A0A1G6FD52-F1
#
_cell.length_a   1.000
_cell.length_b   1.000
_cell.length_c   1.000
_cell.angle_alpha   90.00
_cell.angle_beta   90.00
_cell.angle_gamma   90.00
#
_symmetry.space_group_name_H-M   'P 1'
#
loop_
_entity.id
_entity.type
_entity.pdbx_description
1 polymer ?
#
loop_
_entity_poly.entity_id
_entity_poly.type
_entity_poly.pdbx_seq_one_letter_code
_entity_poly.pdbx_strand_id
1 'polypeptide(L)'
;MIAFSEIMIYSVICELLTVGSCGFIYYPLGMVAVIFHLVSTTRAKKTLLQVMSIIGTFIIYLIDITNYVPIKYIAIDLGYHKPFIVFSNLLVTVITMVYVSYLYITEQEQNRAILEYNINHDQLTGLYNRRYFYSAIETITRSTGEFSLAMVDLDNFKKINDTYGHEFGDAVLKDLSEILMSSMGENDIAVRWGGDDLRKYEQVINSADQMLYYGKNNGKNRIVKEIQ
;
A
#
# COMPACT_ATOMS: atom_id res chain seq x y z
N MET A 1 -18.64 4.65 11.96
CA MET A 1 -18.84 5.54 13.14
C MET A 1 -20.00 5.04 13.99
N ILE A 2 -21.21 4.90 13.43
CA ILE A 2 -22.42 4.44 14.15
C ILE A 2 -22.21 3.05 14.81
N ALA A 3 -21.80 2.04 14.03
CA ALA A 3 -21.54 0.70 14.57
C ALA A 3 -20.44 0.66 15.67
N PHE A 4 -19.46 1.56 15.60
CA PHE A 4 -18.43 1.67 16.64
C PHE A 4 -19.02 2.21 17.94
N SER A 5 -19.77 3.31 17.87
CA SER A 5 -20.45 3.86 19.05
C SER A 5 -21.43 2.86 19.66
N GLU A 6 -22.14 2.10 18.83
CA GLU A 6 -23.04 1.05 19.29
C GLU A 6 -22.29 -0.03 20.07
N ILE A 7 -21.23 -0.62 19.51
CA ILE A 7 -20.45 -1.67 20.20
C ILE A 7 -19.85 -1.16 21.50
N MET A 8 -19.33 0.07 21.52
CA MET A 8 -18.80 0.70 22.73
C MET A 8 -19.90 0.86 23.79
N ILE A 9 -21.05 1.41 23.43
CA ILE A 9 -22.18 1.61 24.35
C ILE A 9 -22.68 0.26 24.88
N TYR A 10 -22.87 -0.73 23.99
CA TYR A 10 -23.29 -2.08 24.39
C TYR A 10 -22.30 -2.74 25.33
N SER A 11 -21.00 -2.66 25.05
CA SER A 11 -19.97 -3.25 25.92
C SER A 11 -19.97 -2.63 27.32
N VAL A 12 -20.15 -1.31 27.43
CA VAL A 12 -20.26 -0.60 28.71
C VAL A 12 -21.52 -1.02 29.47
N ILE A 13 -22.68 -1.01 28.79
CA ILE A 13 -23.95 -1.37 29.41
C ILE A 13 -23.92 -2.82 29.89
N CYS A 14 -23.47 -3.76 29.07
CA CYS A 14 -23.37 -5.17 29.46
C CYS A 14 -22.44 -5.35 30.64
N GLU A 15 -21.27 -4.70 30.65
CA GLU A 15 -20.34 -4.82 31.76
C GLU A 15 -20.93 -4.26 33.07
N LEU A 16 -21.63 -3.11 33.02
CA LEU A 16 -22.30 -2.50 34.18
C LEU A 16 -23.49 -3.31 34.71
N LEU A 17 -24.18 -4.07 33.84
CA LEU A 17 -25.35 -4.88 34.21
C LEU A 17 -24.98 -6.29 34.69
N THR A 18 -23.76 -6.77 34.46
CA THR A 18 -23.33 -8.11 34.89
C THR A 18 -22.55 -8.08 36.20
N VAL A 19 -22.81 -9.06 37.09
CA VAL A 19 -22.10 -9.14 38.37
C VAL A 19 -20.68 -9.68 38.17
N GLY A 20 -19.72 -8.76 38.24
CA GLY A 20 -18.30 -9.02 38.08
C GLY A 20 -17.95 -9.33 36.62
N SER A 21 -16.97 -8.60 36.09
CA SER A 21 -16.57 -8.63 34.68
C SER A 21 -16.80 -9.94 33.92
N CYS A 22 -17.73 -9.89 32.95
CA CYS A 22 -18.03 -11.00 32.04
C CYS A 22 -17.23 -10.91 30.73
N GLY A 23 -16.21 -10.05 30.69
CA GLY A 23 -15.28 -9.94 29.58
C GLY A 23 -15.82 -9.09 28.42
N PHE A 24 -16.90 -8.33 28.60
CA PHE A 24 -17.36 -7.40 27.55
C PHE A 24 -16.37 -6.26 27.34
N ILE A 25 -15.50 -6.00 28.31
CA ILE A 25 -14.36 -5.09 28.22
C ILE A 25 -13.37 -5.44 27.10
N TYR A 26 -13.33 -6.68 26.62
CA TYR A 26 -12.45 -7.08 25.52
C TYR A 26 -12.89 -6.50 24.16
N TYR A 27 -14.17 -6.19 23.97
CA TYR A 27 -14.67 -5.61 22.73
C TYR A 27 -14.08 -4.21 22.46
N PRO A 28 -14.12 -3.24 23.40
CA PRO A 28 -13.40 -1.98 23.26
C PRO A 28 -11.92 -2.11 22.92
N LEU A 29 -11.24 -3.10 23.50
CA LEU A 29 -9.82 -3.38 23.22
C LEU A 29 -9.63 -3.91 21.79
N GLY A 30 -10.47 -4.87 21.37
CA GLY A 30 -10.54 -5.37 19.98
C GLY A 30 -10.79 -4.27 18.97
N MET A 31 -11.65 -3.31 19.31
CA MET A 31 -11.99 -2.21 18.43
C MET A 31 -10.82 -1.26 18.15
N VAL A 32 -9.77 -1.22 18.99
CA VAL A 32 -8.56 -0.43 18.70
C VAL A 32 -7.93 -0.86 17.36
N ALA A 33 -7.85 -2.17 17.12
CA ALA A 33 -7.35 -2.75 15.87
C ALA A 33 -8.32 -2.50 14.71
N VAL A 34 -9.62 -2.66 14.95
CA VAL A 34 -10.67 -2.45 13.94
C VAL A 34 -10.72 -1.00 13.45
N ILE A 35 -10.62 -0.02 14.34
CA ILE A 35 -10.66 1.42 14.02
C ILE A 35 -9.50 1.80 13.10
N PHE A 36 -8.33 1.19 13.30
CA PHE A 36 -7.15 1.47 12.48
C PHE A 36 -7.43 1.23 11.00
N HIS A 37 -8.09 0.11 10.68
CA HIS A 37 -8.30 -0.36 9.32
C HIS A 37 -9.68 0.06 8.77
N LEU A 38 -10.79 -0.29 9.42
CA LEU A 38 -12.14 -0.21 8.82
C LEU A 38 -12.78 1.19 8.84
N VAL A 39 -12.35 2.10 9.71
CA VAL A 39 -13.01 3.41 9.82
C VAL A 39 -12.44 4.35 8.76
N SER A 40 -13.19 4.65 7.71
CA SER A 40 -12.79 5.56 6.62
C SER A 40 -12.83 7.05 7.06
N THR A 41 -11.94 7.43 7.99
CA THR A 41 -11.82 8.79 8.52
C THR A 41 -10.36 9.26 8.52
N THR A 42 -10.13 10.53 8.86
CA THR A 42 -8.79 11.11 8.90
C THR A 42 -7.92 10.41 9.95
N ARG A 43 -6.60 10.36 9.72
CA ARG A 43 -5.63 9.76 10.65
C ARG A 43 -5.79 10.30 12.08
N ALA A 44 -5.95 11.62 12.23
CA ALA A 44 -6.17 12.26 13.52
C ALA A 44 -7.45 11.76 14.22
N LYS A 45 -8.56 11.63 13.48
CA LYS A 45 -9.82 11.10 14.03
C LYS A 45 -9.71 9.62 14.39
N LYS A 46 -9.00 8.80 13.62
CA LYS A 46 -8.72 7.39 13.96
C LYS A 46 -7.97 7.28 15.29
N THR A 47 -6.88 8.02 15.44
CA THR A 47 -6.06 8.01 16.67
C THR A 47 -6.87 8.49 17.87
N LEU A 48 -7.69 9.54 17.71
CA LEU A 48 -8.58 10.01 18.77
C LEU A 48 -9.56 8.91 19.22
N LEU A 49 -10.21 8.23 18.28
CA LEU A 49 -11.15 7.14 18.59
C LEU A 49 -10.47 5.96 19.29
N GLN A 50 -9.24 5.60 18.88
CA GLN A 50 -8.45 4.56 19.55
C GLN A 50 -8.11 4.92 20.99
N VAL A 51 -7.65 6.16 21.22
CA VAL A 51 -7.36 6.66 22.57
C VAL A 51 -8.62 6.68 23.43
N MET A 52 -9.75 7.14 22.89
CA MET A 52 -11.05 7.10 23.58
C MET A 52 -11.45 5.66 23.93
N SER A 53 -11.21 4.68 23.06
CA SER A 53 -11.49 3.27 23.32
C SER A 53 -10.63 2.72 24.46
N ILE A 54 -9.32 3.03 24.48
CA ILE A 54 -8.38 2.60 25.52
C ILE A 54 -8.77 3.22 26.87
N ILE A 55 -9.03 4.54 26.90
CA ILE A 55 -9.46 5.25 28.11
C ILE A 55 -10.79 4.69 28.61
N GLY A 56 -11.76 4.46 27.71
CA GLY A 56 -13.04 3.85 28.04
C GLY A 56 -12.86 2.48 28.70
N THR A 57 -12.06 1.61 28.09
CA THR A 57 -11.68 0.30 28.65
C THR A 57 -11.11 0.45 30.07
N PHE A 58 -10.16 1.37 30.27
CA PHE A 58 -9.52 1.59 31.56
C PHE A 58 -10.49 2.09 32.64
N ILE A 59 -11.39 3.02 32.29
CA ILE A 59 -12.41 3.53 33.21
C ILE A 59 -13.36 2.40 33.65
N ILE A 60 -13.82 1.58 32.70
CA ILE A 60 -14.70 0.43 32.99
C ILE A 60 -14.00 -0.55 33.95
N TYR A 61 -12.73 -0.84 33.70
CA TYR A 61 -11.92 -1.70 34.55
C TYR A 61 -11.78 -1.16 35.99
N LEU A 62 -11.55 0.15 36.14
CA LEU A 62 -11.48 0.79 37.47
C LEU A 62 -12.83 0.74 38.20
N ILE A 63 -13.95 0.92 37.49
CA ILE A 63 -15.29 0.80 38.06
C ILE A 63 -15.54 -0.63 38.57
N ASP A 64 -15.13 -1.66 37.82
CA ASP A 64 -15.29 -3.06 38.23
C ASP A 64 -14.48 -3.38 39.50
N ILE A 65 -13.18 -3.00 39.54
CA ILE A 65 -12.30 -3.26 40.69
C ILE A 65 -12.82 -2.60 41.98
N THR A 66 -13.28 -1.35 41.88
CA THR A 66 -13.73 -0.59 43.05
C THR A 66 -15.05 -1.12 43.62
N ASN A 67 -15.70 -2.08 42.96
CA ASN A 67 -17.06 -2.53 43.24
C ASN A 67 -18.07 -1.37 43.30
N TYR A 68 -17.72 -0.21 42.75
CA TYR A 68 -18.51 1.01 42.81
C TYR A 68 -19.54 1.01 41.67
N VAL A 69 -20.47 0.05 41.73
CA VAL A 69 -21.57 -0.02 40.78
C VAL A 69 -22.88 0.16 41.54
N PRO A 70 -23.52 1.35 41.47
CA PRO A 70 -24.78 1.60 42.16
C PRO A 70 -25.93 0.68 41.68
N ILE A 71 -25.77 0.06 40.51
CA ILE A 71 -26.77 -0.78 39.83
C ILE A 71 -26.54 -2.29 40.12
N LYS A 72 -25.49 -2.68 40.86
CA LYS A 72 -25.17 -4.11 41.12
C LYS A 72 -26.31 -4.87 41.83
N TYR A 73 -27.23 -4.15 42.49
CA TYR A 73 -28.43 -4.73 43.10
C TYR A 73 -29.52 -5.17 42.08
N ILE A 74 -29.43 -4.76 40.81
CA ILE A 74 -30.26 -5.21 39.68
C ILE A 74 -29.47 -6.17 38.78
N ALA A 75 -28.17 -6.35 39.05
CA ALA A 75 -27.28 -7.04 38.13
C ALA A 75 -27.54 -8.55 38.07
N ILE A 76 -27.42 -9.09 36.86
CA ILE A 76 -27.67 -10.50 36.58
C ILE A 76 -26.48 -11.31 37.09
N ASP A 77 -26.72 -12.19 38.07
CA ASP A 77 -25.74 -13.21 38.46
C ASP A 77 -25.80 -14.37 37.46
N LEU A 78 -24.75 -14.46 36.66
CA LEU A 78 -24.57 -15.50 35.64
C LEU A 78 -24.03 -16.82 36.22
N GLY A 79 -23.66 -16.84 37.52
CA GLY A 79 -23.25 -18.03 38.25
C GLY A 79 -22.19 -18.86 37.50
N TYR A 80 -22.46 -20.15 37.33
CA TYR A 80 -21.57 -21.12 36.68
C TYR A 80 -21.32 -20.85 35.18
N HIS A 81 -22.14 -20.02 34.51
CA HIS A 81 -21.97 -19.72 33.09
C HIS A 81 -20.93 -18.62 32.82
N LYS A 82 -20.55 -17.86 33.84
CA LYS A 82 -19.57 -16.76 33.73
C LYS A 82 -18.24 -17.14 33.04
N PRO A 83 -17.52 -18.21 33.43
CA PRO A 83 -16.26 -18.56 32.77
C PRO A 83 -16.45 -18.88 31.29
N PHE A 84 -17.57 -19.51 30.92
CA PHE A 84 -17.89 -19.80 29.52
C PHE A 84 -18.13 -18.53 28.70
N ILE A 85 -18.84 -17.53 29.26
CA ILE A 85 -19.09 -16.24 28.61
C ILE A 85 -17.78 -15.47 28.43
N VAL A 86 -16.96 -15.37 29.47
CA VAL A 86 -15.64 -14.70 29.42
C VAL A 86 -14.77 -15.35 28.33
N PHE A 87 -14.71 -16.68 28.30
CA PHE A 87 -13.96 -17.42 27.29
C PHE A 87 -14.49 -17.16 25.88
N SER A 88 -15.81 -17.15 25.69
CA SER A 88 -16.44 -16.88 24.40
C SER A 88 -16.15 -15.46 23.90
N ASN A 89 -16.28 -14.46 24.78
CA ASN A 89 -15.98 -13.05 24.47
C ASN A 89 -14.50 -12.85 24.12
N LEU A 90 -13.60 -13.51 24.86
CA LEU A 90 -12.17 -13.51 24.55
C LEU A 90 -11.90 -14.16 23.19
N LEU A 91 -12.51 -15.31 22.91
CA LEU A 91 -12.36 -16.03 21.65
C LEU A 91 -12.82 -15.19 20.46
N VAL A 92 -14.00 -14.57 20.55
CA VAL A 92 -14.52 -13.66 19.51
C VAL A 92 -13.57 -12.48 19.31
N THR A 93 -13.07 -11.88 20.39
CA THR A 93 -12.11 -10.77 20.32
C THR A 93 -10.81 -11.18 19.62
N VAL A 94 -10.25 -12.35 19.97
CA VAL A 94 -9.01 -12.84 19.35
C VAL A 94 -9.24 -13.17 17.86
N ILE A 95 -10.34 -13.85 17.51
CA ILE A 95 -10.65 -14.18 16.12
C ILE A 95 -10.81 -12.91 15.27
N THR A 96 -11.56 -11.93 15.78
CA THR A 96 -11.74 -10.65 15.08
C THR A 96 -10.42 -9.89 14.91
N MET A 97 -9.55 -9.86 15.93
CA MET A 97 -8.21 -9.27 15.81
C MET A 97 -7.34 -9.99 14.76
N VAL A 98 -7.33 -11.32 14.76
CA VAL A 98 -6.56 -12.12 13.78
C VAL A 98 -7.08 -11.87 12.36
N TYR A 99 -8.41 -11.84 12.17
CA TYR A 99 -9.03 -11.57 10.89
C TYR A 99 -8.70 -10.16 10.36
N VAL A 100 -8.78 -9.14 11.21
CA VAL A 100 -8.40 -7.76 10.83
C VAL A 100 -6.91 -7.65 10.52
N SER A 101 -6.06 -8.36 11.27
CA SER A 101 -4.62 -8.43 10.99
C SER A 101 -4.34 -9.06 9.62
N TYR A 102 -5.02 -10.16 9.29
CA TYR A 102 -4.93 -10.80 7.99
C TYR A 102 -5.33 -9.84 6.85
N LEU A 103 -6.48 -9.17 6.97
CA LEU A 103 -6.92 -8.19 5.97
C LEU A 103 -5.91 -7.05 5.78
N TYR A 104 -5.33 -6.54 6.87
CA TYR A 104 -4.31 -5.50 6.81
C TYR A 104 -3.04 -5.97 6.08
N ILE A 105 -2.57 -7.19 6.35
CA ILE A 105 -1.37 -7.74 5.69
C ILE A 105 -1.63 -7.87 4.18
N THR A 106 -2.76 -8.42 3.78
CA THR A 106 -3.11 -8.57 2.36
C THR A 106 -3.21 -7.22 1.64
N GLU A 107 -3.82 -6.21 2.27
CA GLU A 107 -3.88 -4.85 1.71
C GLU A 107 -2.48 -4.23 1.56
N GLN A 108 -1.60 -4.42 2.55
CA GLN A 108 -0.21 -3.95 2.48
C GLN A 108 0.58 -4.63 1.37
N GLU A 109 0.40 -5.94 1.18
CA GLU A 109 1.06 -6.68 0.09
C GLU A 109 0.63 -6.17 -1.28
N GLN A 110 -0.67 -5.92 -1.49
CA GLN A 110 -1.19 -5.36 -2.73
C GLN A 110 -0.66 -3.95 -2.99
N ASN A 111 -0.71 -3.08 -1.98
CA ASN A 111 -0.18 -1.72 -2.07
C ASN A 111 1.32 -1.73 -2.34
N ARG A 112 2.06 -2.64 -1.71
CA ARG A 112 3.50 -2.81 -1.94
C ARG A 112 3.79 -3.22 -3.37
N ALA A 113 3.05 -4.18 -3.93
CA ALA A 113 3.24 -4.60 -5.33
C ALA A 113 3.01 -3.44 -6.31
N ILE A 114 1.96 -2.64 -6.08
CA ILE A 114 1.67 -1.44 -6.88
C ILE A 114 2.78 -0.40 -6.73
N LEU A 115 3.26 -0.16 -5.51
CA LEU A 115 4.36 0.77 -5.26
C LEU A 115 5.66 0.29 -5.91
N GLU A 116 5.99 -1.00 -5.82
CA GLU A 116 7.17 -1.59 -6.46
C GLU A 116 7.09 -1.47 -7.99
N TYR A 117 5.91 -1.70 -8.58
CA TYR A 117 5.69 -1.46 -10.00
C TYR A 117 5.91 0.01 -10.36
N ASN A 118 5.27 0.95 -9.65
CA ASN A 118 5.40 2.39 -9.88
C ASN A 118 6.83 2.92 -9.67
N ILE A 119 7.62 2.29 -8.80
CA ILE A 119 9.01 2.67 -8.55
C ILE A 119 9.91 2.26 -9.72
N ASN A 120 9.59 1.17 -10.42
CA ASN A 120 10.45 0.58 -11.43
C ASN A 120 9.95 0.81 -12.87
N HIS A 121 8.69 1.17 -13.06
CA HIS A 121 8.07 1.37 -14.37
C HIS A 121 7.65 2.82 -14.58
N ASP A 122 7.63 3.22 -15.85
CA ASP A 122 7.02 4.46 -16.32
C ASP A 122 5.50 4.30 -16.43
N GLN A 123 4.73 5.21 -15.86
CA GLN A 123 3.26 5.06 -15.78
C GLN A 123 2.56 5.22 -17.13
N LEU A 124 3.17 5.94 -18.08
CA LEU A 124 2.56 6.17 -19.39
C LEU A 124 2.74 4.96 -20.31
N THR A 125 3.96 4.44 -20.39
CA THR A 125 4.38 3.43 -21.36
C THR A 125 4.44 2.02 -20.78
N GLY A 126 4.45 1.87 -19.46
CA GLY A 126 4.62 0.58 -18.78
C GLY A 126 6.03 -0.02 -18.91
N LEU A 127 6.93 0.61 -19.67
CA LEU A 127 8.34 0.25 -19.75
C LEU A 127 9.03 0.46 -18.41
N TYR A 128 10.20 -0.15 -18.21
CA TYR A 128 11.01 0.18 -17.04
C TYR A 128 11.41 1.65 -17.07
N ASN A 129 11.60 2.27 -15.91
CA ASN A 129 12.06 3.64 -15.83
C ASN A 129 13.59 3.70 -15.71
N ARG A 130 14.13 4.91 -15.84
CA ARG A 130 15.57 5.17 -15.72
C ARG A 130 16.18 4.68 -14.40
N ARG A 131 15.43 4.68 -13.30
CA ARG A 131 15.93 4.19 -12.00
C ARG A 131 16.18 2.68 -12.04
N TYR A 132 15.24 1.92 -12.60
CA TYR A 132 15.39 0.47 -12.75
C TYR A 132 16.62 0.12 -13.59
N PHE A 133 16.86 0.86 -14.68
CA PHE A 133 18.03 0.66 -15.52
C PHE A 133 19.36 0.68 -14.76
N TYR A 134 19.57 1.67 -13.89
CA TYR A 134 20.81 1.75 -13.10
C TYR A 134 21.00 0.52 -12.21
N SER A 135 19.93 0.07 -11.56
CA SER A 135 19.98 -1.14 -10.74
C SER A 135 20.27 -2.40 -11.58
N ALA A 136 19.66 -2.52 -12.76
CA ALA A 136 19.86 -3.65 -13.66
C ALA A 136 21.30 -3.71 -14.20
N ILE A 137 21.87 -2.58 -14.64
CA ILE A 137 23.26 -2.51 -15.12
C ILE A 137 24.25 -2.87 -14.00
N GLU A 138 24.02 -2.43 -12.77
CA GLU A 138 24.91 -2.76 -11.66
C GLU A 138 24.93 -4.28 -11.43
N THR A 139 23.79 -4.95 -11.47
CA THR A 139 23.69 -6.41 -11.34
C THR A 139 24.36 -7.15 -12.51
N ILE A 140 24.16 -6.69 -13.75
CA ILE A 140 24.75 -7.30 -14.95
C ILE A 140 26.28 -7.15 -14.94
N THR A 141 26.76 -5.96 -14.59
CA THR A 141 28.21 -5.67 -14.52
C THR A 141 28.92 -6.55 -13.50
N ARG A 142 28.25 -6.87 -12.38
CA ARG A 142 28.78 -7.76 -11.34
C ARG A 142 28.74 -9.24 -11.70
N SER A 143 27.88 -9.66 -12.61
CA SER A 143 27.67 -11.08 -12.94
C SER A 143 28.41 -11.53 -14.19
N THR A 144 28.12 -10.92 -15.34
CA THR A 144 28.72 -11.30 -16.63
C THR A 144 29.59 -10.21 -17.23
N GLY A 145 29.28 -8.93 -16.97
CA GLY A 145 29.99 -7.78 -17.58
C GLY A 145 29.75 -7.62 -19.09
N GLU A 146 28.94 -8.48 -19.70
CA GLU A 146 28.64 -8.46 -21.13
C GLU A 146 27.19 -8.01 -21.38
N PHE A 147 27.02 -6.89 -22.09
CA PHE A 147 25.72 -6.38 -22.51
C PHE A 147 25.83 -5.50 -23.77
N SER A 148 24.73 -5.41 -24.52
CA SER A 148 24.57 -4.44 -25.60
C SER A 148 23.52 -3.40 -25.22
N LEU A 149 23.75 -2.17 -25.64
CA LEU A 149 22.86 -1.05 -25.38
C LEU A 149 22.47 -0.38 -26.70
N ALA A 150 21.18 -0.21 -26.94
CA ALA A 150 20.67 0.63 -28.01
C ALA A 150 19.81 1.75 -27.41
N MET A 151 19.92 2.94 -27.98
CA MET A 151 19.11 4.09 -27.59
C MET A 151 18.33 4.55 -28.81
N VAL A 152 17.01 4.60 -28.64
CA VAL A 152 16.03 5.01 -29.64
C VAL A 152 15.56 6.40 -29.25
N ASP A 153 15.62 7.33 -30.20
CA ASP A 153 15.14 8.70 -30.03
C ASP A 153 14.03 8.96 -31.04
N LEU A 154 12.95 9.64 -30.62
CA LEU A 154 11.85 9.98 -31.51
C LEU A 154 12.13 11.33 -32.18
N ASP A 155 12.59 11.27 -33.43
CA ASP A 155 12.86 12.46 -34.24
C ASP A 155 11.63 13.38 -34.33
N ASN A 156 11.83 14.66 -34.06
CA ASN A 156 10.79 15.70 -34.11
C ASN A 156 9.57 15.45 -33.19
N PHE A 157 9.69 14.65 -32.13
CA PHE A 157 8.56 14.39 -31.20
C PHE A 157 7.96 15.67 -30.60
N LYS A 158 8.78 16.69 -30.32
CA LYS A 158 8.31 18.01 -29.88
C LYS A 158 7.35 18.64 -30.90
N LYS A 159 7.63 18.51 -32.20
CA LYS A 159 6.76 19.03 -33.26
C LYS A 159 5.42 18.30 -33.29
N ILE A 160 5.40 16.99 -32.99
CA ILE A 160 4.17 16.21 -32.85
C ILE A 160 3.33 16.76 -31.69
N ASN A 161 3.95 16.94 -30.51
CA ASN A 161 3.28 17.54 -29.35
C ASN A 161 2.75 18.94 -29.64
N ASP A 162 3.55 19.79 -30.30
CA ASP A 162 3.17 21.17 -30.63
C ASP A 162 2.05 21.23 -31.68
N THR A 163 1.93 20.22 -32.55
CA THR A 163 0.93 20.18 -33.64
C THR A 163 -0.38 19.52 -33.22
N TYR A 164 -0.29 18.41 -32.47
CA TYR A 164 -1.44 17.54 -32.16
C TYR A 164 -1.78 17.48 -30.67
N GLY A 165 -1.01 18.17 -29.82
CA GLY A 165 -1.17 18.18 -28.37
C GLY A 165 -0.48 17.01 -27.67
N HIS A 166 -0.28 17.17 -26.36
CA HIS A 166 0.42 16.19 -25.53
C HIS A 166 -0.31 14.84 -25.44
N GLU A 167 -1.64 14.82 -25.41
CA GLU A 167 -2.40 13.55 -25.37
C GLU A 167 -2.13 12.69 -26.62
N PHE A 168 -1.92 13.32 -27.78
CA PHE A 168 -1.57 12.62 -29.00
C PHE A 168 -0.12 12.10 -28.95
N GLY A 169 0.81 12.89 -28.44
CA GLY A 169 2.18 12.43 -28.20
C GLY A 169 2.24 11.27 -27.22
N ASP A 170 1.41 11.30 -26.18
CA ASP A 170 1.29 10.22 -25.19
C ASP A 170 0.80 8.92 -25.84
N ALA A 171 -0.15 9.00 -26.77
CA ALA A 171 -0.59 7.85 -27.56
C ALA A 171 0.54 7.30 -28.44
N VAL A 172 1.30 8.17 -29.11
CA VAL A 172 2.47 7.76 -29.92
C VAL A 172 3.53 7.04 -29.05
N LEU A 173 3.78 7.53 -27.84
CA LEU A 173 4.73 6.89 -26.91
C LEU A 173 4.24 5.50 -26.46
N LYS A 174 2.93 5.34 -26.22
CA LYS A 174 2.35 4.03 -25.91
C LYS A 174 2.48 3.06 -27.08
N ASP A 175 2.11 3.48 -28.28
CA ASP A 175 2.22 2.64 -29.48
C ASP A 175 3.67 2.21 -29.73
N LEU A 176 4.63 3.15 -29.58
CA LEU A 176 6.06 2.82 -29.70
C LEU A 176 6.50 1.81 -28.63
N SER A 177 6.04 1.98 -27.39
CA SER A 177 6.40 1.05 -26.31
C SER A 177 5.87 -0.36 -26.56
N GLU A 178 4.66 -0.50 -27.10
CA GLU A 178 4.09 -1.80 -27.47
C GLU A 178 4.88 -2.45 -28.61
N ILE A 179 5.25 -1.68 -29.64
CA ILE A 179 6.09 -2.15 -30.74
C ILE A 179 7.43 -2.66 -30.21
N LEU A 180 8.09 -1.90 -29.34
CA LEU A 180 9.36 -2.31 -28.73
C LEU A 180 9.20 -3.60 -27.94
N MET A 181 8.21 -3.69 -27.04
CA MET A 181 7.96 -4.90 -26.25
C MET A 181 7.68 -6.12 -27.13
N SER A 182 6.96 -5.95 -28.25
CA SER A 182 6.67 -7.06 -29.17
C SER A 182 7.88 -7.57 -29.94
N SER A 183 8.93 -6.75 -30.05
CA SER A 183 10.17 -7.07 -30.77
C SER A 183 11.28 -7.64 -29.88
N MET A 184 11.04 -7.70 -28.56
CA MET A 184 12.02 -8.09 -27.54
C MET A 184 12.04 -9.59 -27.26
N GLY A 185 13.24 -10.12 -26.98
CA GLY A 185 13.44 -11.47 -26.47
C GLY A 185 13.21 -11.59 -24.95
N GLU A 186 13.16 -12.82 -24.43
CA GLU A 186 12.90 -13.11 -23.00
C GLU A 186 13.86 -12.43 -22.01
N ASN A 187 15.07 -12.09 -22.42
CA ASN A 187 16.06 -11.46 -21.55
C ASN A 187 16.25 -9.97 -21.83
N ASP A 188 15.49 -9.41 -22.77
CA ASP A 188 15.66 -8.03 -23.19
C ASP A 188 14.96 -7.10 -22.19
N ILE A 189 15.51 -5.88 -22.02
CA ILE A 189 14.94 -4.88 -21.12
C ILE A 189 14.74 -3.59 -21.91
N ALA A 190 13.51 -3.06 -21.89
CA ALA A 190 13.15 -1.77 -22.47
C ALA A 190 12.93 -0.76 -21.34
N VAL A 191 13.59 0.38 -21.45
CA VAL A 191 13.54 1.44 -20.46
C VAL A 191 13.12 2.75 -21.11
N ARG A 192 12.12 3.44 -20.55
CA ARG A 192 11.87 4.85 -20.85
C ARG A 192 12.83 5.72 -20.03
N TRP A 193 13.69 6.44 -20.73
CA TRP A 193 14.74 7.28 -20.16
C TRP A 193 14.29 8.72 -19.91
N GLY A 194 13.33 9.23 -20.69
CA GLY A 194 12.73 10.56 -20.53
C GLY A 194 11.34 10.55 -19.87
N GLY A 195 11.01 11.59 -19.10
CA GLY A 195 9.73 11.77 -18.41
C GLY A 195 9.85 12.34 -16.98
N ASP A 196 9.02 13.36 -16.69
CA ASP A 196 8.58 13.93 -15.39
C ASP A 196 9.32 15.04 -14.61
N ASP A 197 10.49 15.58 -15.01
CA ASP A 197 11.04 16.77 -14.28
C ASP A 197 11.82 17.79 -15.13
N LEU A 198 11.56 17.85 -16.44
CA LEU A 198 12.28 18.75 -17.36
C LEU A 198 11.88 20.24 -17.27
N ARG A 199 11.03 20.65 -16.32
CA ARG A 199 10.74 22.08 -16.11
C ARG A 199 11.77 22.81 -15.24
N LYS A 200 12.71 22.12 -14.57
CA LYS A 200 13.56 22.78 -13.56
C LYS A 200 15.07 22.76 -13.78
N TYR A 201 15.60 21.98 -14.71
CA TYR A 201 17.05 21.93 -14.96
C TYR A 201 17.36 21.98 -16.44
N GLU A 202 17.03 23.12 -17.03
CA GLU A 202 17.46 23.54 -18.35
C GLU A 202 18.91 24.02 -18.26
N GLN A 203 19.85 23.07 -18.17
CA GLN A 203 21.22 23.26 -18.62
C GLN A 203 21.95 21.90 -18.63
N VAL A 204 22.44 21.54 -19.83
CA VAL A 204 23.52 20.57 -20.14
C VAL A 204 23.15 19.23 -20.82
N ILE A 205 21.88 18.84 -20.99
CA ILE A 205 21.56 17.76 -21.95
C ILE A 205 20.33 18.14 -22.76
N ASN A 206 20.53 18.43 -24.05
CA ASN A 206 19.45 18.74 -24.99
C ASN A 206 18.51 17.52 -25.10
N SER A 207 17.33 17.67 -24.52
CA SER A 207 16.02 17.24 -25.02
C SER A 207 15.96 16.05 -26.00
N ALA A 208 15.54 14.88 -25.51
CA ALA A 208 14.42 14.10 -26.07
C ALA A 208 14.19 12.79 -25.29
N ASP A 209 12.95 12.29 -25.33
CA ASP A 209 12.47 11.07 -24.66
C ASP A 209 13.14 9.81 -25.25
N GLN A 210 14.24 9.40 -24.64
CA GLN A 210 15.02 8.24 -25.09
C GLN A 210 14.39 6.92 -24.60
N MET A 211 14.35 5.89 -25.44
CA MET A 211 14.04 4.51 -25.05
C MET A 211 15.28 3.64 -25.19
N LEU A 212 15.58 2.86 -24.16
CA LEU A 212 16.79 2.06 -24.09
C LEU A 212 16.44 0.58 -24.28
N TYR A 213 17.13 -0.10 -25.18
CA TYR A 213 16.98 -1.53 -25.46
C TYR A 213 18.23 -2.29 -25.02
N TYR A 214 18.02 -3.43 -24.36
CA TYR A 214 19.05 -4.42 -24.01
C TYR A 214 18.74 -5.75 -24.69
N GLY A 215 19.77 -6.42 -25.20
CA GLY A 215 19.69 -7.84 -25.56
C GLY A 215 20.99 -8.58 -25.28
N LYS A 216 20.87 -9.80 -24.74
CA LYS A 216 22.01 -10.66 -24.38
C LYS A 216 22.58 -11.29 -25.66
N ASN A 217 23.72 -10.82 -26.13
CA ASN A 217 24.37 -11.35 -27.34
C ASN A 217 25.73 -11.97 -27.04
N ASN A 218 26.00 -13.14 -27.63
CA ASN A 218 27.21 -13.94 -27.45
C ASN A 218 28.46 -13.24 -28.05
N GLY A 219 29.07 -12.35 -27.29
CA GLY A 219 30.38 -11.79 -27.61
C GLY A 219 30.31 -10.49 -28.43
N LYS A 220 30.13 -9.37 -27.72
CA LYS A 220 30.81 -8.06 -27.88
C LYS A 220 29.98 -6.98 -27.20
N ASN A 221 30.58 -6.26 -26.26
CA ASN A 221 30.03 -5.01 -25.73
C ASN A 221 29.95 -3.99 -26.87
N ARG A 222 28.75 -3.76 -27.42
CA ARG A 222 28.52 -2.80 -28.50
C ARG A 222 27.41 -1.84 -28.09
N ILE A 223 27.74 -0.56 -28.03
CA ILE A 223 26.77 0.52 -28.03
C ILE A 223 26.30 0.66 -29.47
N VAL A 224 25.06 0.23 -29.76
CA VAL A 224 24.46 0.46 -31.06
C VAL A 224 23.88 1.87 -31.03
N LYS A 225 24.59 2.79 -31.67
CA LYS A 225 24.16 4.18 -31.88
C LYS A 225 22.91 4.22 -32.76
N GLU A 226 21.96 5.05 -32.32
CA GLU A 226 20.90 5.73 -33.09
C GLU A 226 20.20 4.87 -34.16
N ILE A 227 19.04 4.32 -33.80
CA ILE A 227 18.02 4.01 -34.79
C ILE A 227 17.19 5.29 -34.94
N GLN A 228 17.40 5.99 -36.06
CA GLN A 228 16.57 7.11 -36.53
C GLN A 228 15.20 6.59 -36.99
#